data_AF-A0A8T6LIS7-F1
#
_entry.id   AF-A0A8T6LIS7-F1
#
_cell.length_a   1.000
_cell.length_b   1.000
_cell.length_c   1.000
_cell.angle_alpha   90.00
_cell.angle_beta   90.00
_cell.angle_gamma   90.00
#
_symmetry.space_group_name_H-M   'P 1'
#
loop_
_entity.id
_entity.type
_entity.pdbx_description
1 polymer ?
#
loop_
_entity_poly.entity_id
_entity_poly.type
_entity_poly.pdbx_seq_one_letter_code
_entity_poly.pdbx_strand_id
1 'polypeptide(L)'
;MRRITEFSDADVPDKSNVLGTLNAYAGYSLVHLGENYCEMALDNGPLMQPREVLALAAERFTTAMSQASDPSIVNMARVGRARANLDLGNLSEAAADAEQVPEGFVRNAEYSPAQIRRENSPYNRTETDYLSVGFAWRDLTVGGMPDPRVPVVNTGRKGQDGETDQWDQLKYTSRDDPIPIASWREAQFIIAEARMGQAALDALNRVRDVYGIPHIQMSEVDDMLATILEERKRTFFLEGHWHSDLIRHNIQFPQGVNHKGNSFPPYSCMPLPDIEVNNNVNLSG
;
A
#
# COMPACT_ATOMS: atom_id res chain seq x y z
N MET A 1 16.68 -8.30 12.83
CA MET A 1 17.80 -8.92 12.08
C MET A 1 18.95 -9.43 12.95
N ARG A 2 19.27 -8.82 14.12
CA ARG A 2 20.40 -9.25 14.97
C ARG A 2 20.43 -10.75 15.30
N ARG A 3 19.27 -11.37 15.52
CA ARG A 3 19.21 -12.80 15.89
C ARG A 3 19.74 -13.74 14.82
N ILE A 4 19.44 -13.55 13.53
CA ILE A 4 19.89 -14.49 12.49
C ILE A 4 21.37 -14.31 12.16
N THR A 5 21.90 -13.10 12.30
CA THR A 5 23.32 -12.81 12.01
C THR A 5 24.27 -13.51 12.98
N GLU A 6 23.80 -13.82 14.20
CA GLU A 6 24.55 -14.50 15.25
C GLU A 6 24.75 -16.02 15.01
N PHE A 7 23.92 -16.64 14.17
CA PHE A 7 24.07 -18.07 13.82
C PHE A 7 25.14 -18.27 12.74
N SER A 8 25.79 -19.43 12.70
CA SER A 8 26.72 -19.76 11.62
C SER A 8 25.99 -20.03 10.30
N ASP A 9 26.69 -19.96 9.17
CA ASP A 9 26.11 -20.31 7.86
C ASP A 9 25.73 -21.80 7.77
N ALA A 10 26.36 -22.65 8.58
CA ALA A 10 26.01 -24.07 8.68
C ALA A 10 24.67 -24.29 9.40
N ASP A 11 24.33 -23.43 10.36
CA ASP A 11 23.08 -23.51 11.12
C ASP A 11 21.89 -22.91 10.36
N VAL A 12 22.16 -22.04 9.39
CA VAL A 12 21.15 -21.38 8.56
C VAL A 12 21.47 -21.59 7.08
N PRO A 13 20.99 -22.69 6.47
CA PRO A 13 21.08 -22.88 5.03
C PRO A 13 20.52 -21.66 4.28
N ASP A 14 21.26 -21.21 3.26
CA ASP A 14 20.91 -20.04 2.45
C ASP A 14 20.69 -18.75 3.26
N LYS A 15 21.49 -18.56 4.34
CA LYS A 15 21.43 -17.41 5.24
C LYS A 15 21.35 -16.06 4.52
N SER A 16 22.11 -15.88 3.44
CA SER A 16 22.08 -14.64 2.65
C SER A 16 20.69 -14.37 2.10
N ASN A 17 20.05 -15.36 1.48
CA ASN A 17 18.72 -15.19 0.92
C ASN A 17 17.65 -14.99 2.00
N VAL A 18 17.79 -15.66 3.15
CA VAL A 18 16.92 -15.42 4.31
C VAL A 18 17.09 -13.98 4.83
N LEU A 19 18.32 -13.49 4.93
CA LEU A 19 18.60 -12.10 5.28
C LEU A 19 18.04 -11.11 4.26
N GLY A 20 18.15 -11.41 2.96
CA GLY A 20 17.57 -10.62 1.89
C GLY A 20 16.05 -10.53 2.01
N THR A 21 15.41 -11.68 2.25
CA THR A 21 13.96 -11.77 2.50
C THR A 21 13.54 -10.94 3.72
N LEU A 22 14.24 -11.09 4.85
CA LEU A 22 13.96 -10.31 6.07
C LEU A 22 14.12 -8.80 5.85
N ASN A 23 15.13 -8.38 5.10
CA ASN A 23 15.32 -6.97 4.74
C ASN A 23 14.18 -6.47 3.85
N ALA A 24 13.70 -7.25 2.88
CA ALA A 24 12.58 -6.86 2.03
C ALA A 24 11.31 -6.62 2.86
N TYR A 25 10.95 -7.55 3.75
CA TYR A 25 9.78 -7.37 4.63
C TYR A 25 9.97 -6.20 5.61
N ALA A 26 11.17 -6.04 6.19
CA ALA A 26 11.47 -4.90 7.07
C ALA A 26 11.36 -3.56 6.32
N GLY A 27 11.77 -3.50 5.06
CA GLY A 27 11.60 -2.33 4.21
C GLY A 27 10.12 -1.94 4.06
N TYR A 28 9.23 -2.90 3.81
CA TYR A 28 7.78 -2.61 3.72
C TYR A 28 7.19 -2.16 5.05
N SER A 29 7.64 -2.73 6.18
CA SER A 29 7.23 -2.22 7.50
C SER A 29 7.63 -0.76 7.68
N LEU A 30 8.86 -0.39 7.30
CA LEU A 30 9.34 0.99 7.39
C LEU A 30 8.62 1.93 6.43
N VAL A 31 8.29 1.49 5.21
CA VAL A 31 7.46 2.26 4.28
C VAL A 31 6.12 2.61 4.93
N HIS A 32 5.40 1.63 5.47
CA HIS A 32 4.11 1.91 6.11
C HIS A 32 4.24 2.87 7.30
N LEU A 33 5.29 2.74 8.12
CA LEU A 33 5.55 3.66 9.21
C LEU A 33 5.83 5.08 8.68
N GLY A 34 6.71 5.22 7.69
CA GLY A 34 7.09 6.51 7.11
C GLY A 34 6.00 7.15 6.22
N GLU A 35 5.03 6.38 5.75
CA GLU A 35 3.92 6.91 4.95
C GLU A 35 2.73 7.38 5.80
N ASN A 36 2.47 6.72 6.93
CA ASN A 36 1.20 6.87 7.64
C ASN A 36 1.35 7.51 9.03
N TYR A 37 2.54 7.54 9.62
CA TYR A 37 2.78 8.19 10.92
C TYR A 37 3.38 9.58 10.76
N CYS A 38 3.03 10.48 11.68
CA CYS A 38 3.55 11.86 11.67
C CYS A 38 5.02 11.92 12.11
N GLU A 39 5.42 11.01 12.99
CA GLU A 39 6.76 10.87 13.54
C GLU A 39 6.91 9.42 14.05
N MET A 40 8.14 8.95 14.18
CA MET A 40 8.43 7.58 14.61
C MET A 40 9.65 7.55 15.52
N ALA A 41 9.76 6.52 16.35
CA ALA A 41 11.02 6.13 16.96
C ALA A 41 11.21 4.63 16.80
N LEU A 42 12.41 4.21 16.43
CA LEU A 42 12.72 2.81 16.12
C LEU A 42 13.70 2.26 17.14
N ASP A 43 13.39 1.12 17.76
CA ASP A 43 14.27 0.39 18.69
C ASP A 43 14.84 1.24 19.82
N ASN A 44 13.98 2.02 20.52
CA ASN A 44 14.39 3.04 21.51
C ASN A 44 15.35 4.09 20.95
N GLY A 45 15.34 4.34 19.63
CA GLY A 45 16.14 5.36 18.99
C GLY A 45 15.59 6.79 19.23
N PRO A 46 16.26 7.81 18.67
CA PRO A 46 15.75 9.17 18.69
C PRO A 46 14.45 9.30 17.89
N LEU A 47 13.79 10.45 18.03
CA LEU A 47 12.65 10.82 17.20
C LEU A 47 13.11 10.92 15.74
N MET A 48 12.31 10.37 14.84
CA MET A 48 12.54 10.36 13.40
C MET A 48 11.35 10.98 12.68
N GLN A 49 11.65 11.81 11.70
CA GLN A 49 10.69 12.33 10.75
C GLN A 49 10.33 11.26 9.70
N PRO A 50 9.15 11.31 9.09
CA PRO A 50 8.70 10.32 8.10
C PRO A 50 9.70 10.08 6.96
N ARG A 51 10.33 11.14 6.47
CA ARG A 51 11.37 11.06 5.42
C ARG A 51 12.62 10.28 5.86
N GLU A 52 13.00 10.35 7.13
CA GLU A 52 14.15 9.59 7.66
C GLU A 52 13.82 8.09 7.74
N VAL A 53 12.58 7.76 8.11
CA VAL A 53 12.09 6.37 8.12
C VAL A 53 12.04 5.79 6.70
N LEU A 54 11.56 6.58 5.73
CA LEU A 54 11.53 6.19 4.31
C LEU A 54 12.93 6.00 3.72
N ALA A 55 13.90 6.85 4.08
CA ALA A 55 15.29 6.68 3.68
C ALA A 55 15.85 5.34 4.21
N LEU A 56 15.59 5.01 5.47
CA LEU A 56 15.97 3.72 6.04
C LEU A 56 15.28 2.55 5.30
N ALA A 57 14.01 2.71 4.89
CA ALA A 57 13.33 1.70 4.09
C ALA A 57 14.05 1.43 2.76
N ALA A 58 14.46 2.48 2.04
CA ALA A 58 15.22 2.36 0.79
C ALA A 58 16.57 1.63 0.98
N GLU A 59 17.26 1.87 2.10
CA GLU A 59 18.48 1.14 2.47
C GLU A 59 18.20 -0.35 2.74
N ARG A 60 17.09 -0.67 3.41
CA ARG A 60 16.68 -2.07 3.63
C ARG A 60 16.43 -2.79 2.31
N PHE A 61 15.71 -2.19 1.38
CA PHE A 61 15.50 -2.80 0.06
C PHE A 61 16.79 -2.93 -0.75
N THR A 62 17.71 -1.97 -0.64
CA THR A 62 19.04 -2.09 -1.26
C THR A 62 19.81 -3.28 -0.71
N THR A 63 19.78 -3.48 0.61
CA THR A 63 20.39 -4.65 1.27
C THR A 63 19.68 -5.94 0.84
N ALA A 64 18.35 -5.91 0.73
CA ALA A 64 17.57 -7.07 0.29
C ALA A 64 18.00 -7.55 -1.10
N MET A 65 18.12 -6.63 -2.06
CA MET A 65 18.54 -6.95 -3.43
C MET A 65 20.00 -7.41 -3.55
N SER A 66 20.88 -7.02 -2.64
CA SER A 66 22.27 -7.48 -2.65
C SER A 66 22.45 -8.87 -2.02
N GLN A 67 21.49 -9.33 -1.22
CA GLN A 67 21.58 -10.58 -0.46
C GLN A 67 20.64 -11.69 -0.97
N ALA A 68 19.48 -11.31 -1.52
CA ALA A 68 18.48 -12.26 -2.01
C ALA A 68 18.95 -12.95 -3.30
N SER A 69 18.85 -14.28 -3.33
CA SER A 69 19.07 -15.08 -4.52
C SER A 69 17.75 -15.38 -5.25
N ASP A 70 16.61 -15.34 -4.53
CA ASP A 70 15.27 -15.51 -5.10
C ASP A 70 14.86 -14.26 -5.93
N PRO A 71 14.64 -14.39 -7.25
CA PRO A 71 14.21 -13.28 -8.10
C PRO A 71 12.88 -12.65 -7.65
N SER A 72 11.99 -13.42 -7.01
CA SER A 72 10.74 -12.89 -6.47
C SER A 72 11.00 -11.91 -5.33
N ILE A 73 12.01 -12.15 -4.49
CA ILE A 73 12.39 -11.25 -3.39
C ILE A 73 13.10 -10.02 -3.94
N VAL A 74 13.95 -10.19 -4.96
CA VAL A 74 14.59 -9.06 -5.65
C VAL A 74 13.54 -8.14 -6.27
N ASN A 75 12.54 -8.69 -6.98
CA ASN A 75 11.47 -7.88 -7.59
C ASN A 75 10.54 -7.24 -6.54
N MET A 76 10.25 -7.94 -5.44
CA MET A 76 9.54 -7.35 -4.30
C MET A 76 10.33 -6.14 -3.73
N ALA A 77 11.65 -6.28 -3.55
CA ALA A 77 12.49 -5.21 -3.04
C ALA A 77 12.63 -4.04 -4.05
N ARG A 78 12.62 -4.30 -5.36
CA ARG A 78 12.58 -3.25 -6.39
C ARG A 78 11.32 -2.40 -6.27
N VAL A 79 10.13 -3.02 -6.19
CA VAL A 79 8.87 -2.30 -6.02
C VAL A 79 8.89 -1.47 -4.74
N GLY A 80 9.33 -2.07 -3.62
CA GLY A 80 9.42 -1.39 -2.34
C GLY A 80 10.40 -0.20 -2.34
N ARG A 81 11.59 -0.36 -2.95
CA ARG A 81 12.57 0.74 -3.08
C ARG A 81 12.06 1.82 -4.00
N ALA A 82 11.39 1.45 -5.10
CA ALA A 82 10.77 2.38 -6.02
C ALA A 82 9.71 3.24 -5.31
N ARG A 83 8.87 2.64 -4.48
CA ARG A 83 7.88 3.34 -3.65
C ARG A 83 8.55 4.29 -2.65
N ALA A 84 9.51 3.80 -1.88
CA ALA A 84 10.23 4.64 -0.91
C ALA A 84 10.91 5.85 -1.60
N ASN A 85 11.53 5.63 -2.77
CA ASN A 85 12.13 6.70 -3.55
C ASN A 85 11.10 7.68 -4.11
N LEU A 86 9.93 7.20 -4.55
CA LEU A 86 8.84 8.06 -4.98
C LEU A 86 8.37 8.97 -3.84
N ASP A 87 8.20 8.42 -2.63
CA ASP A 87 7.80 9.18 -1.44
C ASP A 87 8.88 10.20 -1.01
N LEU A 88 10.15 9.88 -1.24
CA LEU A 88 11.27 10.78 -0.99
C LEU A 88 11.43 11.89 -2.05
N GLY A 89 10.76 11.78 -3.20
CA GLY A 89 10.90 12.68 -4.35
C GLY A 89 12.08 12.32 -5.27
N ASN A 90 12.69 11.15 -5.10
CA ASN A 90 13.78 10.63 -5.93
C ASN A 90 13.19 9.97 -7.20
N LEU A 91 12.59 10.78 -8.07
CA LEU A 91 11.76 10.29 -9.17
C LEU A 91 12.54 9.43 -10.18
N SER A 92 13.79 9.80 -10.47
CA SER A 92 14.60 9.06 -11.45
C SER A 92 14.94 7.65 -10.95
N GLU A 93 15.31 7.54 -9.67
CA GLU A 93 15.61 6.29 -9.00
C GLU A 93 14.36 5.43 -8.84
N ALA A 94 13.22 6.05 -8.50
CA ALA A 94 11.93 5.37 -8.39
C ALA A 94 11.54 4.70 -9.72
N ALA A 95 11.62 5.46 -10.82
CA ALA A 95 11.31 4.93 -12.15
C ALA A 95 12.31 3.83 -12.58
N ALA A 96 13.60 4.01 -12.32
CA ALA A 96 14.63 3.03 -12.71
C ALA A 96 14.45 1.65 -12.05
N ASP A 97 13.96 1.61 -10.81
CA ASP A 97 13.62 0.36 -10.13
C ASP A 97 12.30 -0.22 -10.64
N ALA A 98 11.29 0.62 -10.81
CA ALA A 98 9.96 0.20 -11.28
C ALA A 98 10.00 -0.38 -12.71
N GLU A 99 10.80 0.20 -13.61
CA GLU A 99 11.01 -0.27 -14.98
C GLU A 99 11.64 -1.67 -15.06
N GLN A 100 12.29 -2.14 -13.99
CA GLN A 100 12.89 -3.48 -13.92
C GLN A 100 11.93 -4.58 -13.44
N VAL A 101 10.71 -4.21 -13.02
CA VAL A 101 9.73 -5.18 -12.50
C VAL A 101 9.05 -5.86 -13.69
N PRO A 102 9.11 -7.20 -13.82
CA PRO A 102 8.50 -7.91 -14.95
C PRO A 102 6.98 -7.76 -14.99
N GLU A 103 6.42 -7.70 -16.20
CA GLU A 103 4.96 -7.72 -16.39
C GLU A 103 4.31 -8.92 -15.71
N GLY A 104 3.18 -8.69 -15.05
CA GLY A 104 2.47 -9.74 -14.31
C GLY A 104 3.08 -10.13 -12.96
N PHE A 105 4.23 -9.56 -12.56
CA PHE A 105 4.81 -9.84 -11.23
C PHE A 105 3.86 -9.47 -10.10
N VAL A 106 3.66 -10.39 -9.16
CA VAL A 106 2.91 -10.17 -7.91
C VAL A 106 3.56 -10.97 -6.79
N ARG A 107 3.79 -10.32 -5.65
CA ARG A 107 4.14 -10.96 -4.37
C ARG A 107 2.98 -10.76 -3.41
N ASN A 108 2.38 -11.86 -2.96
CA ASN A 108 1.21 -11.85 -2.10
C ASN A 108 1.56 -12.06 -0.62
N ALA A 109 0.76 -11.44 0.26
CA ALA A 109 0.55 -11.90 1.62
C ALA A 109 -0.45 -13.08 1.60
N GLU A 110 -0.12 -14.16 2.28
CA GLU A 110 -0.94 -15.38 2.34
C GLU A 110 -1.86 -15.39 3.56
N TYR A 111 -3.14 -15.62 3.30
CA TYR A 111 -4.18 -15.71 4.31
C TYR A 111 -4.68 -17.15 4.47
N SER A 112 -5.40 -17.43 5.54
CA SER A 112 -5.92 -18.77 5.83
C SER A 112 -7.09 -18.72 6.82
N PRO A 113 -8.16 -19.51 6.59
CA PRO A 113 -9.24 -19.68 7.56
C PRO A 113 -8.86 -20.56 8.76
N ALA A 114 -7.65 -21.11 8.82
CA ALA A 114 -7.24 -22.01 9.90
C ALA A 114 -7.17 -21.31 11.27
N GLN A 115 -7.00 -20.00 11.29
CA GLN A 115 -6.98 -19.16 12.49
C GLN A 115 -7.58 -17.79 12.13
N ILE A 116 -8.49 -17.28 12.95
CA ILE A 116 -9.14 -15.97 12.72
C ILE A 116 -8.13 -14.84 12.46
N ARG A 117 -6.98 -14.86 13.15
CA ARG A 117 -5.91 -13.86 13.00
C ARG A 117 -5.18 -13.92 11.66
N ARG A 118 -5.37 -15.00 10.88
CA ARG A 118 -4.78 -15.21 9.56
C ARG A 118 -5.79 -15.02 8.44
N GLU A 119 -7.04 -14.69 8.74
CA GLU A 119 -8.05 -14.45 7.71
C GLU A 119 -7.83 -13.12 6.99
N ASN A 120 -8.22 -13.07 5.72
CA ASN A 120 -8.34 -11.85 4.95
C ASN A 120 -9.34 -10.93 5.67
N SER A 121 -8.81 -9.92 6.37
CA SER A 121 -9.61 -9.03 7.22
C SER A 121 -10.62 -8.19 6.42
N PRO A 122 -10.30 -7.63 5.24
CA PRO A 122 -11.31 -6.97 4.40
C PRO A 122 -12.52 -7.86 4.07
N TYR A 123 -12.29 -9.12 3.66
CA TYR A 123 -13.37 -10.07 3.42
C TYR A 123 -14.14 -10.39 4.70
N ASN A 124 -13.43 -10.84 5.75
CA ASN A 124 -14.05 -11.24 7.01
C ASN A 124 -14.93 -10.13 7.61
N ARG A 125 -14.46 -8.88 7.61
CA ARG A 125 -15.18 -7.78 8.26
C ARG A 125 -16.37 -7.26 7.46
N THR A 126 -16.37 -7.43 6.13
CA THR A 126 -17.54 -7.09 5.32
C THR A 126 -18.58 -8.21 5.39
N GLU A 127 -18.17 -9.48 5.30
CA GLU A 127 -19.07 -10.63 5.43
C GLU A 127 -19.78 -10.72 6.80
N THR A 128 -19.08 -10.35 7.88
CA THR A 128 -19.62 -10.31 9.24
C THR A 128 -20.35 -9.00 9.60
N ASP A 129 -20.61 -8.13 8.61
CA ASP A 129 -21.35 -6.87 8.76
C ASP A 129 -20.68 -5.87 9.73
N TYR A 130 -19.38 -6.05 10.01
CA TYR A 130 -18.59 -5.19 10.90
C TYR A 130 -18.10 -3.93 10.19
N LEU A 131 -17.88 -4.01 8.87
CA LEU A 131 -17.54 -2.90 7.99
C LEU A 131 -18.47 -2.90 6.77
N SER A 132 -18.92 -1.72 6.37
CA SER A 132 -19.64 -1.47 5.12
C SER A 132 -18.80 -0.59 4.22
N VAL A 133 -18.79 -0.86 2.91
CA VAL A 133 -18.05 -0.03 1.94
C VAL A 133 -18.60 1.39 1.92
N GLY A 134 -17.75 2.41 2.06
CA GLY A 134 -18.16 3.82 2.12
C GLY A 134 -18.70 4.37 0.79
N PHE A 135 -19.51 5.43 0.87
CA PHE A 135 -20.23 6.01 -0.29
C PHE A 135 -19.35 6.38 -1.48
N ALA A 136 -18.14 6.89 -1.23
CA ALA A 136 -17.20 7.29 -2.28
C ALA A 136 -16.66 6.13 -3.15
N TRP A 137 -16.95 4.89 -2.77
CA TRP A 137 -16.53 3.66 -3.46
C TRP A 137 -17.70 2.87 -4.04
N ARG A 138 -18.91 3.41 -3.98
CA ARG A 138 -20.12 2.80 -4.54
C ARG A 138 -20.38 3.34 -5.93
N ASP A 139 -20.96 2.51 -6.79
CA ASP A 139 -21.44 2.88 -8.13
C ASP A 139 -20.38 3.59 -9.01
N LEU A 140 -19.09 3.31 -8.78
CA LEU A 140 -18.01 3.84 -9.62
C LEU A 140 -18.12 3.25 -11.03
N THR A 141 -17.95 4.09 -12.03
CA THR A 141 -18.03 3.69 -13.44
C THR A 141 -16.77 4.06 -14.21
N VAL A 142 -16.50 3.30 -15.27
CA VAL A 142 -15.46 3.54 -16.27
C VAL A 142 -15.99 3.13 -17.64
N GLY A 143 -15.89 4.01 -18.63
CA GLY A 143 -16.48 3.75 -19.96
C GLY A 143 -17.99 3.52 -19.94
N GLY A 144 -18.72 4.13 -18.98
CA GLY A 144 -20.17 3.97 -18.84
C GLY A 144 -20.63 2.67 -18.19
N MET A 145 -19.71 1.78 -17.79
CA MET A 145 -19.98 0.51 -17.11
C MET A 145 -19.45 0.55 -15.67
N PRO A 146 -19.96 -0.28 -14.75
CA PRO A 146 -19.37 -0.43 -13.42
C PRO A 146 -17.87 -0.73 -13.49
N ASP A 147 -17.07 -0.03 -12.67
CA ASP A 147 -15.62 -0.19 -12.67
C ASP A 147 -15.23 -1.55 -12.08
N PRO A 148 -14.64 -2.47 -12.87
CA PRO A 148 -14.36 -3.83 -12.42
C PRO A 148 -13.28 -3.90 -11.32
N ARG A 149 -12.56 -2.81 -11.08
CA ARG A 149 -11.52 -2.72 -10.03
C ARG A 149 -12.10 -2.49 -8.64
N VAL A 150 -13.31 -1.96 -8.55
CA VAL A 150 -14.01 -1.66 -7.29
C VAL A 150 -15.37 -2.37 -7.27
N PRO A 151 -15.39 -3.72 -7.30
CA PRO A 151 -16.65 -4.45 -7.31
C PRO A 151 -17.25 -4.47 -5.91
N VAL A 152 -18.46 -3.93 -5.78
CA VAL A 152 -19.19 -3.80 -4.51
C VAL A 152 -20.67 -4.09 -4.71
N VAL A 153 -21.36 -4.53 -3.66
CA VAL A 153 -22.79 -4.87 -3.74
C VAL A 153 -23.55 -4.39 -2.51
N ASN A 154 -24.73 -3.81 -2.73
CA ASN A 154 -25.69 -3.58 -1.66
C ASN A 154 -26.34 -4.92 -1.29
N THR A 155 -26.18 -5.34 -0.04
CA THR A 155 -26.68 -6.64 0.43
C THR A 155 -28.16 -6.60 0.81
N GLY A 156 -28.75 -5.41 0.93
CA GLY A 156 -30.09 -5.20 1.50
C GLY A 156 -30.17 -5.40 3.02
N ARG A 157 -29.04 -5.73 3.67
CA ARG A 157 -28.92 -5.89 5.13
C ARG A 157 -28.51 -4.57 5.79
N LYS A 158 -28.63 -4.55 7.12
CA LYS A 158 -28.02 -3.52 7.97
C LYS A 158 -26.72 -4.05 8.58
N GLY A 159 -25.77 -3.16 8.83
CA GLY A 159 -24.57 -3.45 9.60
C GLY A 159 -24.89 -3.84 11.04
N GLN A 160 -23.88 -4.22 11.81
CA GLN A 160 -24.02 -4.60 13.24
C GLN A 160 -24.63 -3.49 14.13
N ASP A 161 -24.65 -2.24 13.66
CA ASP A 161 -25.28 -1.11 14.35
C ASP A 161 -26.81 -1.01 14.13
N GLY A 162 -27.38 -1.84 13.25
CA GLY A 162 -28.80 -1.84 12.92
C GLY A 162 -29.26 -0.68 12.00
N GLU A 163 -28.38 0.25 11.66
CA GLU A 163 -28.73 1.51 10.97
C GLU A 163 -28.05 1.63 9.60
N THR A 164 -26.76 1.29 9.51
CA THR A 164 -25.95 1.47 8.32
C THR A 164 -26.32 0.45 7.25
N ASP A 165 -26.61 0.90 6.02
CA ASP A 165 -26.79 -0.02 4.89
C ASP A 165 -25.50 -0.81 4.62
N GLN A 166 -25.61 -2.13 4.60
CA GLN A 166 -24.47 -3.01 4.42
C GLN A 166 -24.13 -3.17 2.94
N TRP A 167 -22.94 -2.70 2.58
CA TRP A 167 -22.33 -2.87 1.28
C TRP A 167 -21.09 -3.74 1.39
N ASP A 168 -21.10 -4.88 0.73
CA ASP A 168 -19.99 -5.81 0.71
C ASP A 168 -19.05 -5.48 -0.44
N GLN A 169 -17.76 -5.67 -0.18
CA GLN A 169 -16.74 -5.69 -1.23
C GLN A 169 -16.73 -7.07 -1.89
N LEU A 170 -16.49 -7.12 -3.20
CA LEU A 170 -16.42 -8.36 -3.98
C LEU A 170 -15.02 -8.58 -4.59
N LYS A 171 -14.03 -7.78 -4.19
CA LYS A 171 -12.65 -7.89 -4.67
C LYS A 171 -11.98 -9.14 -4.11
N TYR A 172 -12.22 -9.41 -2.83
CA TYR A 172 -11.91 -10.66 -2.16
C TYR A 172 -13.21 -11.44 -1.97
N THR A 173 -13.18 -12.72 -2.26
CA THR A 173 -14.29 -13.69 -2.30
C THR A 173 -14.17 -14.76 -1.22
N SER A 174 -13.07 -14.79 -0.46
CA SER A 174 -12.83 -15.77 0.59
C SER A 174 -11.95 -15.22 1.74
N ARG A 175 -11.91 -15.95 2.86
CA ARG A 175 -11.06 -15.67 4.02
C ARG A 175 -9.57 -15.96 3.78
N ASP A 176 -9.23 -16.69 2.72
CA ASP A 176 -7.85 -17.01 2.31
C ASP A 176 -7.38 -16.27 1.06
N ASP A 177 -8.24 -15.43 0.46
CA ASP A 177 -7.84 -14.65 -0.70
C ASP A 177 -6.59 -13.80 -0.39
N PRO A 178 -5.54 -13.88 -1.23
CA PRO A 178 -4.29 -13.18 -1.01
C PRO A 178 -4.45 -11.67 -1.21
N ILE A 179 -3.62 -10.90 -0.49
CA ILE A 179 -3.50 -9.45 -0.70
C ILE A 179 -2.10 -9.16 -1.26
N PRO A 180 -1.96 -8.49 -2.41
CA PRO A 180 -0.66 -8.11 -2.94
C PRO A 180 0.12 -7.20 -1.98
N ILE A 181 1.39 -7.52 -1.75
CA ILE A 181 2.36 -6.67 -1.04
C ILE A 181 3.16 -5.83 -2.04
N ALA A 182 3.50 -6.44 -3.17
CA ALA A 182 4.27 -5.83 -4.25
C ALA A 182 3.72 -6.31 -5.58
N SER A 183 3.57 -5.42 -6.56
CA SER A 183 3.10 -5.82 -7.88
C SER A 183 3.69 -4.98 -9.00
N TRP A 184 3.70 -5.56 -10.20
CA TRP A 184 3.98 -4.83 -11.42
C TRP A 184 3.02 -3.66 -11.65
N ARG A 185 1.75 -3.80 -11.26
CA ARG A 185 0.77 -2.70 -11.34
C ARG A 185 1.23 -1.50 -10.51
N GLU A 186 1.75 -1.74 -9.30
CA GLU A 186 2.33 -0.67 -8.47
C GLU A 186 3.54 -0.03 -9.15
N ALA A 187 4.43 -0.84 -9.74
CA ALA A 187 5.54 -0.33 -10.52
C ALA A 187 5.07 0.56 -11.68
N GLN A 188 3.98 0.21 -12.38
CA GLN A 188 3.42 1.07 -13.44
C GLN A 188 2.94 2.42 -12.91
N PHE A 189 2.26 2.46 -11.77
CA PHE A 189 1.86 3.75 -11.17
C PHE A 189 3.06 4.57 -10.69
N ILE A 190 4.13 3.92 -10.19
CA ILE A 190 5.38 4.62 -9.85
C ILE A 190 6.04 5.21 -11.10
N ILE A 191 6.10 4.45 -12.21
CA ILE A 191 6.59 4.97 -13.51
C ILE A 191 5.73 6.16 -13.95
N ALA A 192 4.41 6.03 -13.87
CA ALA A 192 3.51 7.06 -14.33
C ALA A 192 3.75 8.39 -13.60
N GLU A 193 3.83 8.33 -12.28
CA GLU A 193 4.04 9.51 -11.47
C GLU A 193 5.47 10.08 -11.58
N ALA A 194 6.47 9.22 -11.68
CA ALA A 194 7.86 9.65 -11.78
C ALA A 194 8.23 10.23 -13.15
N ARG A 195 7.60 9.75 -14.23
CA ARG A 195 7.91 10.14 -15.62
C ARG A 195 6.95 11.18 -16.19
N MET A 196 5.68 11.17 -15.78
CA MET A 196 4.62 12.06 -16.30
C MET A 196 4.42 11.96 -17.83
N GLY A 197 3.53 12.81 -18.38
CA GLY A 197 3.32 12.94 -19.83
C GLY A 197 2.93 11.63 -20.53
N GLN A 198 3.48 11.39 -21.72
CA GLN A 198 3.15 10.20 -22.51
C GLN A 198 3.54 8.90 -21.79
N ALA A 199 4.68 8.88 -21.09
CA ALA A 199 5.12 7.71 -20.33
C ALA A 199 4.13 7.34 -19.23
N ALA A 200 3.51 8.34 -18.60
CA ALA A 200 2.42 8.12 -17.66
C ALA A 200 1.17 7.54 -18.31
N LEU A 201 0.73 8.12 -19.42
CA LEU A 201 -0.43 7.60 -20.15
C LEU A 201 -0.23 6.14 -20.57
N ASP A 202 0.97 5.81 -21.08
CA ASP A 202 1.31 4.45 -21.50
C ASP A 202 1.31 3.48 -20.30
N ALA A 203 1.84 3.91 -19.15
CA ALA A 203 1.83 3.11 -17.92
C ALA A 203 0.41 2.88 -17.37
N LEU A 204 -0.44 3.91 -17.39
CA LEU A 204 -1.84 3.79 -17.02
C LEU A 204 -2.57 2.81 -17.95
N ASN A 205 -2.42 2.96 -19.27
CA ASN A 205 -3.09 2.10 -20.25
C ASN A 205 -2.64 0.63 -20.15
N ARG A 206 -1.36 0.37 -19.84
CA ARG A 206 -0.87 -0.98 -19.50
C ARG A 206 -1.59 -1.60 -18.30
N VAL A 207 -1.90 -0.81 -17.26
CA VAL A 207 -2.69 -1.32 -16.13
C VAL A 207 -4.15 -1.50 -16.52
N ARG A 208 -4.72 -0.60 -17.32
CA ARG A 208 -6.11 -0.68 -17.81
C ARG A 208 -6.36 -1.93 -18.67
N ASP A 209 -5.36 -2.34 -19.46
CA ASP A 209 -5.41 -3.59 -20.23
C ASP A 209 -5.61 -4.83 -19.34
N VAL A 210 -5.00 -4.86 -18.15
CA VAL A 210 -5.17 -5.96 -17.19
C VAL A 210 -6.64 -6.13 -16.76
N TYR A 211 -7.39 -5.02 -16.72
CA TYR A 211 -8.80 -5.01 -16.32
C TYR A 211 -9.77 -4.99 -17.50
N GLY A 212 -9.27 -5.01 -18.73
CA GLY A 212 -10.10 -4.93 -19.94
C GLY A 212 -10.92 -3.64 -20.03
N ILE A 213 -10.44 -2.54 -19.45
CA ILE A 213 -11.14 -1.24 -19.48
C ILE A 213 -10.56 -0.33 -20.57
N PRO A 214 -11.37 0.53 -21.23
CA PRO A 214 -10.94 1.30 -22.41
C PRO A 214 -9.71 2.17 -22.14
N HIS A 215 -8.78 2.33 -23.08
CA HIS A 215 -7.62 3.22 -22.90
C HIS A 215 -8.02 4.68 -22.73
N ILE A 216 -7.26 5.41 -21.92
CA ILE A 216 -7.32 6.87 -21.83
C ILE A 216 -6.52 7.44 -23.00
N GLN A 217 -7.04 8.49 -23.63
CA GLN A 217 -6.33 9.28 -24.63
C GLN A 217 -5.76 10.55 -24.01
N MET A 218 -4.63 11.03 -24.51
CA MET A 218 -4.00 12.25 -23.98
C MET A 218 -4.94 13.48 -24.07
N SER A 219 -5.82 13.51 -25.07
CA SER A 219 -6.82 14.57 -25.23
C SER A 219 -7.90 14.58 -24.14
N GLU A 220 -8.03 13.51 -23.36
CA GLU A 220 -8.98 13.37 -22.25
C GLU A 220 -8.36 13.72 -20.90
N VAL A 221 -7.05 13.99 -20.87
CA VAL A 221 -6.30 14.27 -19.64
C VAL A 221 -6.21 15.78 -19.40
N ASP A 222 -7.03 16.28 -18.49
CA ASP A 222 -6.95 17.67 -18.03
C ASP A 222 -5.82 17.88 -17.01
N ASP A 223 -5.72 16.96 -16.03
CA ASP A 223 -4.67 16.93 -15.02
C ASP A 223 -4.10 15.51 -14.94
N MET A 224 -2.83 15.37 -15.32
CA MET A 224 -2.14 14.09 -15.36
C MET A 224 -1.99 13.49 -13.96
N LEU A 225 -1.66 14.28 -12.94
CA LEU A 225 -1.48 13.75 -11.60
C LEU A 225 -2.82 13.30 -11.01
N ALA A 226 -3.87 14.10 -11.17
CA ALA A 226 -5.22 13.71 -10.73
C ALA A 226 -5.69 12.42 -11.43
N THR A 227 -5.39 12.28 -12.72
CA THR A 227 -5.70 11.06 -13.50
C THR A 227 -4.94 9.84 -12.97
N ILE A 228 -3.63 9.99 -12.72
CA ILE A 228 -2.79 8.93 -12.13
C ILE A 228 -3.36 8.50 -10.78
N LEU A 229 -3.68 9.46 -9.90
CA LEU A 229 -4.14 9.18 -8.55
C LEU A 229 -5.52 8.52 -8.52
N GLU A 230 -6.45 8.91 -9.39
CA GLU A 230 -7.76 8.27 -9.47
C GLU A 230 -7.65 6.82 -10.00
N GLU A 231 -6.83 6.59 -11.03
CA GLU A 231 -6.58 5.23 -11.55
C GLU A 231 -5.87 4.34 -10.52
N ARG A 232 -4.89 4.91 -9.79
CA ARG A 232 -4.15 4.24 -8.70
C ARG A 232 -5.09 3.87 -7.56
N LYS A 233 -5.89 4.83 -7.09
CA LYS A 233 -6.87 4.67 -6.02
C LYS A 233 -7.86 3.55 -6.31
N ARG A 234 -8.42 3.50 -7.53
CA ARG A 234 -9.35 2.43 -7.93
C ARG A 234 -8.68 1.08 -8.06
N THR A 235 -7.48 1.03 -8.64
CA THR A 235 -6.72 -0.21 -8.79
C THR A 235 -6.39 -0.84 -7.44
N PHE A 236 -5.93 -0.01 -6.48
CA PHE A 236 -5.54 -0.44 -5.14
C PHE A 236 -6.67 -0.35 -4.09
N PHE A 237 -7.92 -0.41 -4.53
CA PHE A 237 -9.06 -0.56 -3.62
C PHE A 237 -8.82 -1.73 -2.64
N LEU A 238 -8.89 -1.47 -1.33
CA LEU A 238 -8.59 -2.45 -0.26
C LEU A 238 -7.15 -3.00 -0.22
N GLU A 239 -6.17 -2.29 -0.79
CA GLU A 239 -4.74 -2.64 -0.71
C GLU A 239 -3.93 -1.64 0.13
N GLY A 240 -4.57 -0.63 0.74
CA GLY A 240 -3.92 0.24 1.74
C GLY A 240 -3.02 1.35 1.20
N HIS A 241 -3.20 1.78 -0.05
CA HIS A 241 -2.38 2.84 -0.66
C HIS A 241 -2.96 4.25 -0.53
N TRP A 242 -4.29 4.39 -0.54
CA TRP A 242 -4.92 5.71 -0.67
C TRP A 242 -4.60 6.69 0.46
N HIS A 243 -4.42 6.20 1.69
CA HIS A 243 -4.09 7.06 2.83
C HIS A 243 -2.74 7.77 2.64
N SER A 244 -1.71 7.05 2.16
CA SER A 244 -0.40 7.65 1.92
C SER A 244 -0.41 8.60 0.73
N ASP A 245 -1.18 8.30 -0.31
CA ASP A 245 -1.38 9.20 -1.45
C ASP A 245 -2.05 10.53 -1.02
N LEU A 246 -3.04 10.49 -0.10
CA LEU A 246 -3.66 11.69 0.46
C LEU A 246 -2.64 12.57 1.18
N ILE A 247 -1.77 11.97 2.00
CA ILE A 247 -0.73 12.69 2.75
C ILE A 247 0.29 13.30 1.78
N ARG A 248 0.86 12.48 0.89
CA ARG A 248 1.98 12.88 0.03
C ARG A 248 1.63 14.01 -0.93
N HIS A 249 0.38 14.02 -1.40
CA HIS A 249 -0.13 15.03 -2.32
C HIS A 249 -0.95 16.13 -1.63
N ASN A 250 -0.98 16.15 -0.30
CA ASN A 250 -1.75 17.11 0.50
C ASN A 250 -3.22 17.21 0.04
N ILE A 251 -3.82 16.07 -0.26
CA ILE A 251 -5.23 15.96 -0.66
C ILE A 251 -6.07 16.00 0.61
N GLN A 252 -7.14 16.79 0.55
CA GLN A 252 -8.01 17.00 1.68
C GLN A 252 -8.65 15.68 2.17
N PHE A 253 -8.40 15.33 3.42
CA PHE A 253 -9.09 14.24 4.11
C PHE A 253 -10.57 14.58 4.32
N PRO A 254 -11.46 13.57 4.46
CA PRO A 254 -12.87 13.81 4.80
C PRO A 254 -13.03 14.77 5.98
N GLN A 255 -13.88 15.79 5.81
CA GLN A 255 -14.16 16.82 6.81
C GLN A 255 -15.65 16.81 7.19
N GLY A 256 -15.99 17.57 8.24
CA GLY A 256 -17.37 17.69 8.72
C GLY A 256 -17.76 16.50 9.58
N VAL A 257 -18.99 15.99 9.40
CA VAL A 257 -19.50 14.85 10.15
C VAL A 257 -19.59 13.61 9.26
N ASN A 258 -19.32 12.45 9.84
CA ASN A 258 -19.57 11.18 9.18
C ASN A 258 -21.08 10.88 9.13
N HIS A 259 -21.46 9.75 8.55
CA HIS A 259 -22.87 9.33 8.42
C HIS A 259 -23.60 9.12 9.76
N LYS A 260 -22.86 9.05 10.87
CA LYS A 260 -23.41 8.95 12.24
C LYS A 260 -23.46 10.30 12.96
N GLY A 261 -23.14 11.40 12.28
CA GLY A 261 -23.10 12.74 12.88
C GLY A 261 -21.85 13.01 13.73
N ASN A 262 -20.86 12.12 13.74
CA ASN A 262 -19.61 12.33 14.47
C ASN A 262 -18.62 13.13 13.62
N SER A 263 -18.01 14.15 14.21
CA SER A 263 -16.99 14.95 13.52
C SER A 263 -15.76 14.11 13.16
N PHE A 264 -15.22 14.36 11.96
CA PHE A 264 -13.91 13.83 11.60
C PHE A 264 -12.83 14.49 12.47
N PRO A 265 -11.90 13.72 13.06
CA PRO A 265 -10.74 14.26 13.76
C PRO A 265 -9.85 15.08 12.81
N PRO A 266 -9.05 16.03 13.34
CA PRO A 266 -8.18 16.88 12.52
C PRO A 266 -6.90 16.18 12.03
N TYR A 267 -6.74 14.88 12.32
CA TYR A 267 -5.50 14.15 12.04
C TYR A 267 -5.50 13.56 10.63
N SER A 268 -4.43 13.83 9.88
CA SER A 268 -4.16 13.24 8.57
C SER A 268 -3.21 12.04 8.67
N CYS A 269 -2.28 12.04 9.62
CA CYS A 269 -1.35 10.95 9.94
C CYS A 269 -1.56 10.44 11.37
N MET A 270 -1.09 9.22 11.65
CA MET A 270 -1.11 8.62 12.97
C MET A 270 -0.01 9.25 13.86
N PRO A 271 -0.33 9.72 15.08
CA PRO A 271 0.69 10.20 16.00
C PRO A 271 1.51 9.02 16.55
N LEU A 272 2.74 9.30 16.98
CA LEU A 272 3.52 8.34 17.75
C LEU A 272 2.78 8.01 19.05
N PRO A 273 2.54 6.73 19.38
CA PRO A 273 1.77 6.38 20.58
C PRO A 273 2.43 6.91 21.86
N ASP A 274 1.63 7.45 22.78
CA ASP A 274 2.13 8.00 24.05
C ASP A 274 2.97 6.99 24.85
N ILE A 275 2.67 5.70 24.74
CA ILE A 275 3.44 4.64 25.42
C ILE A 275 4.88 4.54 24.88
N GLU A 276 5.10 4.80 23.59
CA GLU A 276 6.44 4.85 22.99
C GLU A 276 7.19 6.10 23.43
N VAL A 277 6.50 7.25 23.51
CA VAL A 277 7.08 8.51 24.01
C VAL A 277 7.51 8.38 25.47
N ASN A 278 6.60 7.89 26.33
CA ASN A 278 6.81 7.83 27.77
C ASN A 278 7.86 6.80 28.20
N ASN A 279 8.04 5.72 27.42
CA ASN A 279 9.01 4.67 27.75
C ASN A 279 10.36 4.84 27.05
N ASN A 280 10.44 5.70 26.03
CA ASN A 280 11.69 5.93 25.31
C ASN A 280 12.46 7.08 25.95
N VAL A 281 13.56 6.73 26.63
CA VAL A 281 14.46 7.69 27.29
C VAL A 281 15.06 8.75 26.34
N ASN A 282 15.05 8.50 25.03
CA ASN A 282 15.51 9.46 24.02
C ASN A 282 14.43 10.45 23.58
N LEU A 283 13.18 10.28 24.03
CA LEU A 283 12.02 11.14 23.74
C LEU A 283 11.46 11.81 24.97
N SER A 284 11.52 11.14 26.12
CA SER A 284 11.09 11.69 27.41
C SER A 284 12.09 12.73 27.90
N GLY A 285 11.76 14.01 27.74
CA GLY A 285 12.41 15.16 28.38
C GLY A 285 11.61 15.66 29.57
#